data_AF-A0A103XRT5-F1
#
_entry.id   AF-A0A103XRT5-F1
#
_cell.length_a   1.000
_cell.length_b   1.000
_cell.length_c   1.000
_cell.angle_alpha   90.00
_cell.angle_beta   90.00
_cell.angle_gamma   90.00
#
_symmetry.space_group_name_H-M   'P 1'
#
loop_
_entity.id
_entity.type
_entity.pdbx_description
1 polymer ?
#
loop_
_entity_poly.entity_id
_entity_poly.type
_entity_poly.pdbx_seq_one_letter_code
_entity_poly.pdbx_strand_id
1 'polypeptide(L)'
;MASIVYIVDEQSGSPIEDVDRLAKIKQLLVFILKGDRDRRGAQTTVSVGSTHTQRRLHQLMYADRDYDKELTGEYDRAESSCGVKRLVTVENCSEKGYTVVNLRCPDRPKLLFDTVCTLTDMQYVVFHATIVVEGSEASQEFYIRHTDGCPISSEAERQRVIDCLEAAIKRRTSEGLRLELCGEDRTGLLSDVTRIFRENGLSVTRAEVTTRGSKVVNTFYVMDSSGDHVKSETIEAIRTAMGESMINMKEDDTVKPNPKPNLQQTGRFSLSHLFRSRSEKFLYNLGLISSYSEVA
;
A
#
# COMPACT_ATOMS: atom_id res chain seq x y z
N MET A 1 -8.78 -7.58 1.86
CA MET A 1 -8.71 -6.96 0.50
C MET A 1 -9.92 -6.05 0.31
N ALA A 2 -9.76 -4.90 -0.35
CA ALA A 2 -10.88 -3.98 -0.61
C ALA A 2 -10.86 -3.48 -2.06
N SER A 3 -12.05 -3.17 -2.60
CA SER A 3 -12.20 -2.59 -3.93
C SER A 3 -13.23 -1.46 -3.92
N ILE A 4 -13.06 -0.53 -4.86
CA ILE A 4 -14.04 0.50 -5.17
C ILE A 4 -14.36 0.38 -6.65
N VAL A 5 -15.65 0.31 -6.98
CA VAL A 5 -16.14 0.24 -8.35
C VAL A 5 -17.01 1.46 -8.60
N TYR A 6 -16.68 2.22 -9.63
CA TYR A 6 -17.51 3.31 -10.12
C TYR A 6 -18.34 2.79 -11.30
N ILE A 7 -19.66 2.94 -11.23
CA ILE A 7 -20.58 2.44 -12.23
C ILE A 7 -21.40 3.63 -12.72
N VAL A 8 -21.35 3.85 -14.03
CA VAL A 8 -22.19 4.84 -14.72
C VAL A 8 -23.21 4.14 -15.58
N ASP A 9 -24.30 4.84 -15.86
CA ASP A 9 -25.25 4.40 -16.87
C ASP A 9 -24.62 4.52 -18.27
N GLU A 10 -24.73 3.48 -19.08
CA GLU A 10 -24.07 3.40 -20.39
C GLU A 10 -24.62 4.41 -21.40
N GLN A 11 -25.93 4.69 -21.35
CA GLN A 11 -26.58 5.58 -22.32
C GLN A 11 -26.31 7.05 -22.00
N SER A 12 -26.31 7.39 -20.72
CA SER A 12 -26.19 8.78 -20.26
C SER A 12 -24.79 9.16 -19.81
N GLY A 13 -23.93 8.19 -19.48
CA GLY A 13 -22.62 8.43 -18.86
C GLY A 13 -22.71 9.03 -17.46
N SER A 14 -23.90 9.16 -16.89
CA SER A 14 -24.17 9.79 -15.60
C SER A 14 -24.27 8.75 -14.47
N PRO A 15 -24.20 9.19 -13.19
CA PRO A 15 -24.44 8.31 -12.06
C PRO A 15 -25.81 7.63 -12.16
N ILE A 16 -25.87 6.36 -11.75
CA ILE A 16 -27.14 5.63 -11.65
C ILE A 16 -27.85 6.09 -10.36
N GLU A 17 -28.96 6.81 -10.49
CA GLU A 17 -29.75 7.30 -9.35
C GLU A 17 -30.91 6.36 -8.98
N ASP A 18 -31.27 5.44 -9.87
CA ASP A 18 -32.35 4.47 -9.67
C ASP A 18 -32.00 3.45 -8.56
N VAL A 19 -32.75 3.51 -7.47
CA VAL A 19 -32.56 2.70 -6.26
C VAL A 19 -32.75 1.20 -6.53
N ASP A 20 -33.70 0.81 -7.38
CA ASP A 20 -33.98 -0.59 -7.70
C ASP A 20 -32.87 -1.17 -8.57
N ARG A 21 -32.37 -0.39 -9.54
CA ARG A 21 -31.20 -0.76 -10.33
C ARG A 21 -29.96 -0.92 -9.45
N LEU A 22 -29.71 0.03 -8.55
CA LEU A 22 -28.58 -0.06 -7.59
C LEU A 22 -28.70 -1.28 -6.68
N ALA A 23 -29.91 -1.60 -6.18
CA ALA A 23 -30.16 -2.78 -5.36
C ALA A 23 -29.88 -4.07 -6.13
N LYS A 24 -30.31 -4.16 -7.40
CA LYS A 24 -30.03 -5.30 -8.28
C LYS A 24 -28.54 -5.46 -8.54
N ILE A 25 -27.82 -4.38 -8.84
CA ILE A 25 -26.36 -4.39 -9.02
C ILE A 25 -25.68 -4.89 -7.74
N LYS A 26 -26.10 -4.38 -6.57
CA LYS A 26 -25.56 -4.81 -5.28
C LYS A 26 -25.75 -6.31 -5.06
N GLN A 27 -26.94 -6.85 -5.37
CA GLN A 27 -27.21 -8.29 -5.25
C GLN A 27 -26.32 -9.12 -6.17
N LEU A 28 -26.17 -8.70 -7.43
CA LEU A 28 -25.31 -9.40 -8.40
C LEU A 28 -23.84 -9.40 -7.96
N LEU A 29 -23.33 -8.27 -7.46
CA LEU A 29 -21.97 -8.17 -6.95
C LEU A 29 -21.74 -9.08 -5.74
N VAL A 30 -22.73 -9.24 -4.86
CA VAL A 30 -22.62 -10.16 -3.73
C VAL A 30 -22.41 -11.61 -4.18
N PHE A 31 -23.05 -12.05 -5.28
CA PHE A 31 -22.83 -13.40 -5.82
C PHE A 31 -21.41 -13.59 -6.37
N ILE A 32 -20.84 -12.55 -6.99
CA ILE A 32 -19.47 -12.58 -7.50
C ILE A 32 -18.45 -12.60 -6.35
N LEU A 33 -18.70 -11.81 -5.30
CA LEU A 33 -17.77 -11.64 -4.18
C LEU A 33 -17.85 -12.76 -3.12
N LYS A 34 -18.92 -13.55 -3.10
CA LYS A 34 -19.07 -14.73 -2.21
C LYS A 34 -18.27 -15.96 -2.66
N GLY A 35 -17.24 -15.77 -3.50
CA GLY A 35 -16.46 -16.83 -4.14
C GLY A 35 -15.71 -17.80 -3.21
N ASP A 36 -15.82 -17.66 -1.89
CA ASP A 36 -15.35 -18.64 -0.90
C ASP A 36 -16.26 -18.59 0.33
N ARG A 37 -16.74 -19.75 0.82
CA ARG A 37 -17.71 -19.84 1.94
C ARG A 37 -17.04 -19.72 3.31
N ASP A 38 -15.72 -19.88 3.39
CA ASP A 38 -14.98 -20.05 4.65
C ASP A 38 -14.25 -18.79 5.12
N ARG A 39 -14.14 -17.76 4.28
CA ARG A 39 -13.57 -16.45 4.65
C ARG A 39 -14.70 -15.46 4.92
N ARG A 40 -14.56 -14.67 6.00
CA ARG A 40 -15.45 -13.55 6.40
C ARG A 40 -16.11 -12.93 5.17
N GLY A 41 -17.44 -13.09 5.05
CA GLY A 41 -18.15 -12.77 3.81
C GLY A 41 -17.91 -11.33 3.35
N ALA A 42 -17.66 -11.15 2.05
CA ALA A 42 -17.43 -9.85 1.46
C ALA A 42 -18.62 -8.90 1.71
N GLN A 43 -18.35 -7.73 2.31
CA GLN A 43 -19.35 -6.69 2.54
C GLN A 43 -19.37 -5.70 1.37
N THR A 44 -20.57 -5.44 0.83
CA THR A 44 -20.79 -4.43 -0.21
C THR A 44 -21.58 -3.24 0.35
N THR A 45 -21.02 -2.04 0.20
CA THR A 45 -21.68 -0.79 0.59
C THR A 45 -21.71 0.15 -0.61
N VAL A 46 -22.89 0.70 -0.91
CA VAL A 46 -23.06 1.73 -1.94
C VAL A 46 -22.96 3.10 -1.27
N SER A 47 -22.09 3.97 -1.77
CA SER A 47 -21.98 5.36 -1.33
C SER A 47 -22.46 6.29 -2.43
N VAL A 48 -23.36 7.21 -2.11
CA VAL A 48 -23.84 8.26 -3.02
C VAL A 48 -23.15 9.57 -2.65
N GLY A 49 -22.46 10.19 -3.61
CA GLY A 49 -21.80 11.50 -3.45
C GLY A 49 -20.30 11.53 -3.79
N SER A 50 -19.71 12.73 -3.75
CA SER A 50 -18.27 12.94 -3.95
C SER A 50 -17.49 12.43 -2.73
N THR A 51 -17.09 11.16 -2.76
CA THR A 51 -16.13 10.62 -1.79
C THR A 51 -14.74 10.61 -2.40
N HIS A 52 -13.74 11.13 -1.70
CA HIS A 52 -12.34 10.97 -2.09
C HIS A 52 -11.99 9.48 -2.12
N THR A 53 -11.89 8.90 -3.33
CA THR A 53 -11.84 7.44 -3.54
C THR A 53 -10.71 6.77 -2.76
N GLN A 54 -9.54 7.41 -2.71
CA GLN A 54 -8.38 6.89 -1.98
C GLN A 54 -8.61 6.85 -0.47
N ARG A 55 -9.32 7.85 0.07
CA ARG A 55 -9.66 7.91 1.50
C ARG A 55 -10.69 6.84 1.82
N ARG A 56 -11.70 6.70 0.97
CA ARG A 56 -12.73 5.66 1.13
C ARG A 56 -12.13 4.25 1.05
N LEU A 57 -11.19 4.02 0.12
CA LEU A 57 -10.51 2.73 -0.03
C LEU A 57 -9.69 2.42 1.21
N HIS A 58 -8.98 3.43 1.75
CA HIS A 58 -8.22 3.28 2.99
C HIS A 58 -9.14 2.84 4.15
N GLN A 59 -10.28 3.51 4.33
CA GLN A 59 -11.24 3.18 5.39
C GLN A 59 -11.82 1.76 5.23
N LEU A 60 -12.12 1.34 4.00
CA LEU A 60 -12.60 -0.02 3.72
C LEU A 60 -11.53 -1.07 4.08
N MET A 61 -10.28 -0.81 3.73
CA MET A 61 -9.17 -1.69 4.11
C MET A 61 -8.92 -1.70 5.62
N TYR A 62 -9.02 -0.56 6.29
CA TYR A 62 -8.91 -0.48 7.75
C TYR A 62 -10.03 -1.28 8.43
N ALA A 63 -11.26 -1.18 7.93
CA ALA A 63 -12.41 -1.92 8.48
C ALA A 63 -12.30 -3.45 8.35
N ASP A 64 -11.45 -3.96 7.44
CA ASP A 64 -11.17 -5.40 7.25
C ASP A 64 -10.43 -6.02 8.45
N ARG A 65 -9.80 -5.19 9.31
CA ARG A 65 -9.08 -5.60 10.54
C ARG A 65 -7.98 -6.64 10.31
N ASP A 66 -7.35 -6.61 9.16
CA ASP A 66 -6.17 -7.43 8.84
C ASP A 66 -4.90 -7.06 9.65
N TYR A 67 -4.95 -5.98 10.45
CA TYR A 67 -3.94 -5.65 11.44
C TYR A 67 -4.10 -6.40 12.76
N ASP A 68 -5.22 -7.09 12.97
CA ASP A 68 -5.51 -7.82 14.20
C ASP A 68 -4.87 -9.22 14.12
N LYS A 69 -3.66 -9.35 14.67
CA LYS A 69 -2.86 -10.60 14.65
C LYS A 69 -3.57 -11.78 15.31
N GLU A 70 -4.48 -11.51 16.25
CA GLU A 70 -5.27 -12.56 16.90
C GLU A 70 -6.28 -13.19 15.92
N LEU A 71 -6.76 -12.39 14.97
CA LEU A 71 -7.70 -12.81 13.93
C LEU A 71 -7.01 -13.41 12.70
N THR A 72 -5.72 -13.13 12.47
CA THR A 72 -4.96 -13.69 11.35
C THR A 72 -4.33 -15.05 11.67
N GLY A 73 -4.33 -15.47 12.93
CA GLY A 73 -3.73 -16.74 13.37
C GLY A 73 -2.20 -16.75 13.28
N GLU A 74 -1.56 -15.58 13.14
CA GLU A 74 -0.10 -15.42 13.14
C GLU A 74 0.45 -15.37 14.57
N TYR A 75 0.14 -16.38 15.38
CA TYR A 75 0.96 -16.73 16.52
C TYR A 75 1.96 -17.78 15.99
N ASP A 76 3.26 -17.49 16.02
CA ASP A 76 4.34 -18.40 15.60
C ASP A 76 4.65 -18.57 14.10
N ARG A 77 4.92 -17.45 13.42
CA ARG A 77 6.12 -17.42 12.54
C ARG A 77 7.15 -16.47 13.13
N ALA A 78 7.79 -16.95 14.18
CA ALA A 78 9.09 -16.45 14.59
C ALA A 78 10.00 -16.33 13.35
N GLU A 79 10.49 -15.12 13.11
CA GLU A 79 11.77 -14.80 12.49
C GLU A 79 12.32 -15.84 11.50
N SER A 80 11.59 -16.08 10.41
CA SER A 80 12.17 -16.78 9.26
C SER A 80 13.00 -15.78 8.45
N SER A 81 14.26 -15.62 8.88
CA SER A 81 15.47 -15.44 8.06
C SER A 81 15.50 -14.48 6.86
N CYS A 82 14.57 -13.53 6.76
CA CYS A 82 14.75 -12.31 5.97
C CYS A 82 14.74 -11.15 6.96
N GLY A 83 15.85 -10.40 7.07
CA GLY A 83 16.04 -9.37 8.10
C GLY A 83 14.98 -8.26 8.01
N VAL A 84 13.83 -8.46 8.65
CA VAL A 84 12.75 -7.48 8.72
C VAL A 84 13.28 -6.32 9.56
N LYS A 85 13.82 -5.30 8.88
CA LYS A 85 13.97 -3.96 9.46
C LYS A 85 12.63 -3.63 10.10
N ARG A 86 12.58 -3.39 11.42
CA ARG A 86 11.38 -2.88 12.09
C ARG A 86 10.88 -1.68 11.30
N LEU A 87 9.71 -1.83 10.68
CA LEU A 87 9.15 -0.85 9.76
C LEU A 87 8.67 0.39 10.51
N VAL A 88 8.14 0.16 11.72
CA VAL A 88 7.55 1.19 12.58
C VAL A 88 8.15 1.08 13.98
N THR A 89 8.54 2.22 14.55
CA THR A 89 8.83 2.33 15.98
C THR A 89 8.00 3.44 16.59
N VAL A 90 7.54 3.21 17.81
CA VAL A 90 6.71 4.14 18.58
C VAL A 90 7.37 4.37 19.92
N GLU A 91 7.67 5.63 20.21
CA GLU A 91 8.41 6.07 21.40
C GLU A 91 7.69 7.24 22.05
N ASN A 92 7.54 7.20 23.38
CA ASN A 92 6.93 8.30 24.11
C ASN A 92 7.98 9.35 24.48
N CYS A 93 7.72 10.61 24.13
CA CYS A 93 8.50 11.76 24.56
C CYS A 93 7.79 12.42 25.75
N SER A 94 8.07 11.92 26.95
CA SER A 94 7.44 12.36 28.21
C SER A 94 7.65 13.85 28.50
N GLU A 95 8.79 14.42 28.12
CA GLU A 95 9.12 15.84 28.35
C GLU A 95 8.20 16.82 27.60
N LYS A 96 7.72 16.43 26.42
CA LYS A 96 6.88 17.29 25.56
C LYS A 96 5.42 16.80 25.48
N GLY A 97 5.10 15.68 26.15
CA GLY A 97 3.77 15.07 26.13
C GLY A 97 3.34 14.62 24.72
N TYR A 98 4.28 14.18 23.88
CA TYR A 98 3.98 13.65 22.54
C TYR A 98 4.41 12.19 22.45
N THR A 99 3.78 11.45 21.55
CA THR A 99 4.30 10.18 21.06
C THR A 99 4.96 10.40 19.71
N VAL A 100 6.16 9.86 19.53
CA VAL A 100 6.92 9.93 18.28
C VAL A 100 6.77 8.59 17.56
N VAL A 101 6.30 8.64 16.33
CA VAL A 101 6.18 7.48 15.44
C VAL A 101 7.21 7.63 14.33
N ASN A 102 8.12 6.67 14.22
CA ASN A 102 9.09 6.60 13.14
C ASN A 102 8.73 5.46 12.20
N LEU A 103 8.67 5.75 10.89
CA LEU A 103 8.47 4.77 9.84
C LEU A 103 9.67 4.76 8.90
N ARG A 104 10.16 3.56 8.54
CA ARG A 104 11.23 3.37 7.57
C ARG A 104 10.86 2.26 6.60
N CYS A 105 10.48 2.63 5.37
CA CYS A 105 10.06 1.73 4.30
C CYS A 105 10.67 2.14 2.96
N PRO A 106 10.62 1.28 1.93
CA PRO A 106 10.76 1.72 0.55
C PRO A 106 9.77 2.85 0.24
N ASP A 107 10.23 3.90 -0.44
CA ASP A 107 9.36 4.98 -0.88
C ASP A 107 8.36 4.47 -1.92
N ARG A 108 7.14 4.99 -1.84
CA ARG A 108 6.09 4.67 -2.82
C ARG A 108 5.06 5.79 -2.90
N PRO A 109 4.36 5.89 -4.05
CA PRO A 109 3.24 6.81 -4.17
C PRO A 109 2.23 6.62 -3.03
N LYS A 110 1.80 7.75 -2.45
CA LYS A 110 0.78 7.82 -1.38
C LYS A 110 1.20 7.20 -0.04
N LEU A 111 2.48 6.91 0.20
CA LEU A 111 2.95 6.43 1.50
C LEU A 111 2.56 7.39 2.65
N LEU A 112 2.89 8.68 2.53
CA LEU A 112 2.52 9.71 3.51
C LEU A 112 1.00 9.79 3.72
N PHE A 113 0.22 9.72 2.63
CA PHE A 113 -1.24 9.75 2.70
C PHE A 113 -1.78 8.58 3.53
N ASP A 114 -1.24 7.38 3.33
CA ASP A 114 -1.66 6.19 4.06
C ASP A 114 -1.32 6.27 5.54
N THR A 115 -0.11 6.75 5.86
CA THR A 115 0.32 6.95 7.24
C THR A 115 -0.61 7.92 7.97
N VAL A 116 -0.85 9.11 7.40
CA VAL A 116 -1.69 10.14 8.02
C VAL A 116 -3.15 9.68 8.11
N CYS A 117 -3.66 9.01 7.09
CA CYS A 117 -5.00 8.41 7.11
C CYS A 117 -5.14 7.39 8.24
N THR A 118 -4.14 6.52 8.43
CA THR A 118 -4.15 5.50 9.50
C THR A 118 -4.16 6.16 10.86
N LEU A 119 -3.27 7.13 11.09
CA LEU A 119 -3.21 7.88 12.35
C LEU A 119 -4.53 8.59 12.64
N THR A 120 -5.12 9.22 11.62
CA THR A 120 -6.42 9.92 11.75
C THR A 120 -7.56 8.94 12.05
N ASP A 121 -7.61 7.77 11.39
CA ASP A 121 -8.63 6.74 11.65
C ASP A 121 -8.50 6.14 13.05
N MET A 122 -7.28 6.12 13.58
CA MET A 122 -6.98 5.76 14.97
C MET A 122 -7.16 6.92 15.96
N GLN A 123 -7.74 8.05 15.53
CA GLN A 123 -8.00 9.24 16.35
C GLN A 123 -6.75 9.89 16.94
N TYR A 124 -5.63 9.87 16.20
CA TYR A 124 -4.44 10.66 16.50
C TYR A 124 -4.36 11.92 15.65
N VAL A 125 -3.91 13.00 16.28
CA VAL A 125 -3.61 14.28 15.66
C VAL A 125 -2.10 14.39 15.48
N VAL A 126 -1.67 14.70 14.25
CA VAL A 126 -0.27 14.98 13.91
C VAL A 126 0.01 16.47 14.15
N PHE A 127 0.96 16.78 15.02
CA PHE A 127 1.39 18.15 15.31
C PHE A 127 2.59 18.58 14.47
N HIS A 128 3.52 17.67 14.29
CA HIS A 128 4.73 17.89 13.51
C HIS A 128 5.09 16.61 12.79
N ALA A 129 5.65 16.74 11.59
CA ALA A 129 6.15 15.62 10.83
C ALA A 129 7.41 16.00 10.07
N THR A 130 8.38 15.10 10.05
CA THR A 130 9.59 15.20 9.25
C THR A 130 9.59 14.05 8.25
N ILE A 131 9.64 14.36 6.96
CA ILE A 131 9.67 13.37 5.89
C ILE A 131 10.98 13.53 5.13
N VAL A 132 11.75 12.45 5.04
CA VAL A 132 13.02 12.39 4.31
C VAL A 132 12.98 11.19 3.38
N VAL A 133 13.39 11.39 2.13
CA VAL A 133 13.56 10.31 1.16
C VAL A 133 15.03 10.23 0.80
N GLU A 134 15.64 9.08 1.07
CA GLU A 134 17.05 8.78 0.77
C GLU A 134 17.11 7.62 -0.22
N GLY A 135 17.36 7.93 -1.49
CA GLY A 135 17.37 6.92 -2.55
C GLY A 135 15.99 6.29 -2.74
N SER A 136 15.88 4.98 -2.48
CA SER A 136 14.61 4.24 -2.54
C SER A 136 13.96 4.03 -1.18
N GLU A 137 14.55 4.52 -0.07
CA GLU A 137 13.96 4.43 1.27
C GLU A 137 13.35 5.79 1.70
N ALA A 138 12.14 5.75 2.22
CA ALA A 138 11.49 6.86 2.91
C ALA A 138 11.57 6.67 4.43
N SER A 139 11.98 7.73 5.12
CA SER A 139 11.96 7.85 6.57
C SER A 139 10.98 8.95 6.98
N GLN A 140 9.99 8.62 7.81
CA GLN A 140 8.96 9.55 8.26
C GLN A 140 8.89 9.55 9.79
N GLU A 141 9.06 10.71 10.42
CA GLU A 141 8.91 10.91 11.86
C GLU A 141 7.66 11.76 12.11
N PHE A 142 6.73 11.29 12.94
CA PHE A 142 5.50 12.00 13.29
C PHE A 142 5.40 12.21 14.80
N TYR A 143 5.07 13.43 15.21
CA TYR A 143 4.75 13.79 16.59
C TYR A 143 3.24 13.83 16.72
N ILE A 144 2.70 12.88 17.48
CA ILE A 144 1.26 12.66 17.60
C ILE A 144 0.78 12.79 19.04
N ARG A 145 -0.50 13.13 19.20
CA ARG A 145 -1.29 12.90 20.41
C ARG A 145 -2.63 12.32 20.03
N HIS A 146 -3.22 11.56 20.94
CA HIS A 146 -4.61 11.15 20.75
C HIS A 146 -5.52 12.38 20.80
N THR A 147 -6.71 12.30 20.21
CA THR A 147 -7.68 13.41 20.17
C THR A 147 -8.14 13.90 21.55
N ASP A 148 -7.96 13.09 22.59
CA ASP A 148 -8.14 13.51 24.00
C ASP A 148 -6.98 14.35 24.56
N GLY A 149 -5.90 14.53 23.79
CA GLY A 149 -4.71 15.27 24.18
C GLY A 149 -3.64 14.45 24.90
N CYS A 150 -3.89 13.17 25.18
CA CYS A 150 -2.93 12.29 25.83
C CYS A 150 -1.93 11.66 24.83
N PRO A 151 -0.68 11.40 25.24
CA PRO A 151 0.20 10.50 24.50
C PRO A 151 -0.28 9.05 24.66
N ILE A 152 0.25 8.16 23.82
CA ILE A 152 0.00 6.72 23.92
C ILE A 152 0.37 6.23 25.32
N SER A 153 -0.60 5.63 26.01
CA SER A 153 -0.49 5.37 27.45
C SER A 153 -0.27 3.89 27.79
N SER A 154 -0.64 2.98 26.88
CA SER A 154 -0.56 1.54 27.10
C SER A 154 0.23 0.80 26.02
N GLU A 155 0.84 -0.32 26.37
CA GLU A 155 1.55 -1.17 25.40
C GLU A 155 0.61 -1.78 24.36
N ALA A 156 -0.62 -2.10 24.74
CA ALA A 156 -1.63 -2.61 23.81
C ALA A 156 -2.04 -1.57 22.75
N GLU A 157 -2.19 -0.30 23.14
CA GLU A 157 -2.43 0.82 22.24
C GLU A 157 -1.22 1.05 21.33
N ARG A 158 -0.01 1.05 21.90
CA ARG A 158 1.26 1.15 21.14
C ARG A 158 1.37 0.06 20.08
N GLN A 159 1.12 -1.19 20.46
CA GLN A 159 1.18 -2.33 19.55
C GLN A 159 0.11 -2.22 18.45
N ARG A 160 -1.11 -1.79 18.80
CA ARG A 160 -2.17 -1.53 17.81
C ARG A 160 -1.76 -0.48 16.78
N VAL A 161 -1.07 0.59 17.19
CA VAL A 161 -0.58 1.65 16.28
C VAL A 161 0.47 1.08 15.33
N ILE A 162 1.42 0.30 15.86
CA ILE A 162 2.43 -0.39 15.05
C ILE A 162 1.74 -1.29 14.01
N ASP A 163 0.85 -2.17 14.45
CA ASP A 163 0.20 -3.14 13.57
C ASP A 163 -0.67 -2.48 12.50
N CYS A 164 -1.42 -1.42 12.86
CA CYS A 164 -2.24 -0.68 11.90
C CYS A 164 -1.38 0.01 10.83
N LEU A 165 -0.27 0.63 11.23
CA LEU A 165 0.64 1.31 10.31
C LEU A 165 1.40 0.32 9.43
N GLU A 166 1.89 -0.79 9.99
CA GLU A 166 2.54 -1.85 9.21
C GLU A 166 1.57 -2.45 8.18
N ALA A 167 0.34 -2.75 8.58
CA ALA A 167 -0.67 -3.25 7.66
C ALA A 167 -1.00 -2.19 6.59
N ALA A 168 -1.13 -0.91 6.95
CA ALA A 168 -1.39 0.16 5.97
C ALA A 168 -0.26 0.30 4.94
N ILE A 169 1.00 0.13 5.35
CA ILE A 169 2.14 0.12 4.44
C ILE A 169 2.06 -1.11 3.53
N LYS A 170 1.99 -2.31 4.11
CA LYS A 170 1.99 -3.60 3.41
C LYS A 170 0.84 -3.72 2.40
N ARG A 171 -0.37 -3.32 2.75
CA ARG A 171 -1.57 -3.39 1.87
C ARG A 171 -1.41 -2.68 0.53
N ARG A 172 -0.54 -1.67 0.45
CA ARG A 172 -0.33 -0.88 -0.77
C ARG A 172 1.10 -0.92 -1.30
N THR A 173 1.97 -1.72 -0.69
CA THR A 173 3.22 -2.13 -1.32
C THR A 173 2.84 -3.01 -2.50
N SER A 174 3.17 -2.56 -3.70
CA SER A 174 2.81 -3.28 -4.92
C SER A 174 3.93 -4.24 -5.23
N GLU A 175 3.75 -5.50 -4.85
CA GLU A 175 4.69 -6.58 -5.14
C GLU A 175 4.26 -7.29 -6.43
N GLY A 176 5.25 -7.68 -7.23
CA GLY A 176 5.06 -8.43 -8.47
C GLY A 176 5.28 -7.63 -9.75
N LEU A 177 5.06 -8.31 -10.88
CA LEU A 177 5.19 -7.76 -12.22
C LEU A 177 4.04 -6.81 -12.52
N ARG A 178 4.35 -5.59 -13.00
CA ARG A 178 3.34 -4.62 -13.43
C ARG A 178 3.04 -4.81 -14.92
N LEU A 179 1.78 -5.14 -15.20
CA LEU A 179 1.23 -5.30 -16.54
C LEU A 179 0.27 -4.14 -16.85
N GLU A 180 0.58 -3.34 -17.85
CA GLU A 180 -0.32 -2.31 -18.38
C GLU A 180 -0.97 -2.82 -19.67
N LEU A 181 -2.29 -2.92 -19.66
CA LEU A 181 -3.10 -3.30 -20.81
C LEU A 181 -3.83 -2.08 -21.35
N CYS A 182 -3.61 -1.78 -22.63
CA CYS A 182 -4.24 -0.68 -23.33
C CYS A 182 -4.91 -1.21 -24.61
N GLY A 183 -6.18 -0.89 -24.81
CA GLY A 183 -6.91 -1.37 -25.98
C GLY A 183 -8.31 -0.79 -26.09
N GLU A 184 -9.06 -1.27 -27.08
CA GLU A 184 -10.49 -0.98 -27.18
C GLU A 184 -11.26 -1.84 -26.16
N ASP A 185 -12.21 -1.22 -25.46
CA ASP A 185 -13.11 -1.89 -24.54
C ASP A 185 -14.04 -2.81 -25.32
N ARG A 186 -14.29 -3.98 -24.75
CA ARG A 186 -15.27 -4.93 -25.27
C ARG A 186 -15.81 -5.78 -24.14
N THR A 187 -17.05 -6.21 -24.30
CA THR A 187 -17.67 -7.17 -23.41
C THR A 187 -16.79 -8.41 -23.28
N GLY A 188 -16.50 -8.80 -22.04
CA GLY A 188 -15.69 -9.97 -21.72
C GLY A 188 -14.18 -9.72 -21.67
N LEU A 189 -13.67 -8.53 -21.98
CA LEU A 189 -12.22 -8.27 -21.99
C LEU A 189 -11.52 -8.64 -20.68
N LEU A 190 -12.04 -8.16 -19.54
CA LEU A 190 -11.47 -8.50 -18.23
C LEU A 190 -11.62 -9.99 -17.88
N SER A 191 -12.67 -10.64 -18.38
CA SER A 191 -12.87 -12.09 -18.20
C SER A 191 -11.78 -12.87 -18.94
N ASP A 192 -11.48 -12.48 -20.17
CA ASP A 192 -10.42 -13.13 -20.96
C ASP A 192 -9.04 -12.89 -20.34
N VAL A 193 -8.77 -11.64 -19.93
CA VAL A 193 -7.52 -11.26 -19.27
C VAL A 193 -7.28 -12.04 -17.98
N THR A 194 -8.27 -12.06 -17.09
CA THR A 194 -8.17 -12.78 -15.81
C THR A 194 -8.12 -14.29 -16.00
N ARG A 195 -8.78 -14.82 -17.03
CA ARG A 195 -8.66 -16.22 -17.42
C ARG A 195 -7.23 -16.56 -17.87
N ILE A 196 -6.61 -15.75 -18.70
CA ILE A 196 -5.21 -15.94 -19.15
C ILE A 196 -4.28 -15.94 -17.94
N PHE A 197 -4.45 -14.99 -17.00
CA PHE A 197 -3.65 -14.97 -15.77
C PHE A 197 -3.81 -16.28 -14.99
N ARG A 198 -5.05 -16.72 -14.74
CA ARG A 198 -5.33 -17.95 -14.01
C ARG A 198 -4.73 -19.19 -14.71
N GLU A 199 -4.88 -19.30 -16.02
CA GLU A 199 -4.36 -20.44 -16.80
C GLU A 199 -2.82 -20.48 -16.84
N ASN A 200 -2.16 -19.33 -16.66
CA ASN A 200 -0.70 -19.23 -16.55
C ASN A 200 -0.20 -19.25 -15.09
N GLY A 201 -1.06 -19.62 -14.13
CA GLY A 201 -0.68 -19.72 -12.72
C GLY A 201 -0.38 -18.38 -12.06
N LEU A 202 -0.91 -17.27 -12.57
CA LEU A 202 -0.73 -15.95 -11.98
C LEU A 202 -1.85 -15.59 -11.01
N SER A 203 -1.47 -14.89 -9.95
CA SER A 203 -2.36 -14.26 -8.99
C SER A 203 -2.28 -12.74 -9.09
N VAL A 204 -3.43 -12.06 -9.10
CA VAL A 204 -3.51 -10.60 -9.14
C VAL A 204 -3.50 -10.06 -7.71
N THR A 205 -2.47 -9.30 -7.35
CA THR A 205 -2.35 -8.65 -6.04
C THR A 205 -3.02 -7.29 -6.00
N ARG A 206 -2.99 -6.57 -7.12
CA ARG A 206 -3.63 -5.26 -7.29
C ARG A 206 -4.08 -5.07 -8.73
N ALA A 207 -5.23 -4.42 -8.91
CA ALA A 207 -5.73 -4.03 -10.21
C ALA A 207 -6.27 -2.60 -10.16
N GLU A 208 -5.96 -1.82 -11.19
CA GLU A 208 -6.57 -0.53 -11.49
C GLU A 208 -7.15 -0.62 -12.89
N VAL A 209 -8.47 -0.54 -13.00
CA VAL A 209 -9.20 -0.72 -14.26
C VAL A 209 -9.93 0.57 -14.55
N THR A 210 -9.67 1.16 -15.72
CA THR A 210 -10.31 2.41 -16.14
C THR A 210 -10.72 2.33 -17.60
N THR A 211 -11.99 2.63 -17.89
CA THR A 211 -12.49 2.85 -19.24
C THR A 211 -12.71 4.35 -19.47
N ARG A 212 -12.23 4.87 -20.60
CA ARG A 212 -12.47 6.25 -21.07
C ARG A 212 -12.96 6.21 -22.51
N GLY A 213 -14.25 6.49 -22.71
CA GLY A 213 -14.87 6.34 -24.02
C GLY A 213 -14.80 4.87 -24.46
N SER A 214 -14.25 4.60 -25.64
CA SER A 214 -14.06 3.24 -26.14
C SER A 214 -12.75 2.60 -25.69
N LYS A 215 -11.86 3.31 -24.97
CA LYS A 215 -10.54 2.79 -24.62
C LYS A 215 -10.45 2.35 -23.17
N VAL A 216 -9.81 1.22 -22.95
CA VAL A 216 -9.42 0.75 -21.62
C VAL A 216 -7.95 1.01 -21.36
N VAL A 217 -7.65 1.34 -20.11
CA VAL A 217 -6.30 1.38 -19.56
C VAL A 217 -6.36 0.66 -18.23
N ASN A 218 -5.82 -0.55 -18.20
CA ASN A 218 -5.84 -1.42 -17.03
C ASN A 218 -4.42 -1.69 -16.57
N THR A 219 -4.14 -1.50 -15.29
CA THR A 219 -2.87 -1.85 -14.66
C THR A 219 -3.10 -3.00 -13.69
N PHE A 220 -2.36 -4.09 -13.87
CA PHE A 220 -2.37 -5.24 -12.97
C PHE A 220 -0.99 -5.42 -12.35
N TYR A 221 -0.97 -5.77 -11.08
CA TYR A 221 0.22 -6.28 -10.40
C TYR A 221 -0.01 -7.76 -10.16
N VAL A 222 0.89 -8.58 -10.69
CA VAL A 222 0.76 -10.03 -10.70
C VAL A 222 1.99 -10.72 -10.12
N MET A 223 1.76 -11.82 -9.42
CA MET A 223 2.79 -12.72 -8.91
C MET A 223 2.47 -14.15 -9.36
N ASP A 224 3.44 -15.05 -9.27
CA ASP A 224 3.12 -16.47 -9.35
C ASP A 224 2.11 -16.85 -8.25
N SER A 225 1.29 -17.85 -8.50
CA SER A 225 0.38 -18.49 -7.54
C SER A 225 1.04 -18.87 -6.22
N SER A 226 2.35 -19.13 -6.23
CA SER A 226 3.16 -19.41 -5.03
C SER A 226 3.55 -18.15 -4.23
N GLY A 227 3.33 -16.95 -4.79
CA GLY A 227 3.73 -15.67 -4.23
C GLY A 227 5.11 -15.18 -4.69
N ASP A 228 5.78 -15.91 -5.59
CA ASP A 228 7.11 -15.59 -6.10
C ASP A 228 7.06 -14.68 -7.34
N HIS A 229 8.25 -14.21 -7.76
CA HIS A 229 8.42 -13.48 -9.01
C HIS A 229 7.99 -14.31 -10.23
N VAL A 230 7.36 -13.65 -11.19
CA VAL A 230 6.92 -14.27 -12.44
C VAL A 230 8.14 -14.66 -13.29
N LYS A 231 8.16 -15.92 -13.75
CA LYS A 231 9.24 -16.44 -14.59
C LYS A 231 9.15 -15.89 -16.01
N SER A 232 10.30 -15.69 -16.65
CA SER A 232 10.40 -15.14 -18.01
C SER A 232 9.59 -15.93 -19.04
N GLU A 233 9.55 -17.27 -18.93
CA GLU A 233 8.76 -18.11 -19.84
C GLU A 233 7.25 -17.81 -19.75
N THR A 234 6.77 -17.49 -18.55
CA THR A 234 5.36 -17.12 -18.29
C THR A 234 5.06 -15.74 -18.85
N ILE A 235 6.00 -14.80 -18.75
CA ILE A 235 5.88 -13.46 -19.32
C ILE A 235 5.68 -13.54 -20.83
N GLU A 236 6.49 -14.33 -21.53
CA GLU A 236 6.39 -14.52 -22.98
C GLU A 236 5.11 -15.25 -23.40
N ALA A 237 4.66 -16.24 -22.62
CA ALA A 237 3.39 -16.92 -22.87
C ALA A 237 2.20 -15.95 -22.80
N ILE A 238 2.19 -15.04 -21.81
CA ILE A 238 1.13 -14.02 -21.66
C ILE A 238 1.18 -13.01 -22.79
N ARG A 239 2.38 -12.58 -23.17
CA ARG A 239 2.58 -11.64 -24.29
C ARG A 239 2.00 -12.20 -25.59
N THR A 240 2.24 -13.49 -25.83
CA THR A 240 1.70 -14.21 -27.00
C THR A 240 0.18 -14.36 -26.90
N ALA A 241 -0.36 -14.73 -25.74
CA ALA A 241 -1.79 -14.99 -25.57
C ALA A 241 -2.67 -13.74 -25.64
N MET A 242 -2.20 -12.60 -25.16
CA MET A 242 -2.96 -11.34 -25.12
C MET A 242 -2.71 -10.44 -26.34
N GLY A 243 -1.67 -10.71 -27.13
CA GLY A 243 -1.28 -9.93 -28.30
C GLY A 243 -0.29 -8.81 -27.95
N GLU A 244 0.83 -8.76 -28.67
CA GLU A 244 1.96 -7.87 -28.39
C GLU A 244 1.61 -6.38 -28.40
N SER A 245 0.58 -5.96 -29.15
CA SER A 245 0.18 -4.57 -29.30
C SER A 245 -0.66 -4.02 -28.14
N MET A 246 -1.21 -4.90 -27.29
CA MET A 246 -2.11 -4.51 -26.19
C MET A 246 -1.40 -4.42 -24.83
N ILE A 247 -0.18 -4.96 -24.69
CA ILE A 247 0.51 -5.05 -23.40
C ILE A 247 1.79 -4.23 -23.38
N ASN A 248 1.87 -3.30 -22.44
CA ASN A 248 3.12 -2.73 -21.98
C ASN A 248 3.49 -3.35 -20.63
N MET A 249 4.60 -4.09 -20.59
CA MET A 249 5.12 -4.65 -19.34
C MET A 249 6.20 -3.72 -18.81
N LYS A 250 6.08 -3.34 -17.53
CA LYS A 250 7.14 -2.64 -16.81
C LYS A 250 7.53 -3.52 -15.64
N GLU A 251 8.74 -4.05 -15.66
CA GLU A 251 9.35 -4.52 -14.43
C GLU A 251 9.57 -3.29 -13.54
N ASP A 252 9.11 -3.36 -12.29
CA ASP A 252 9.38 -2.29 -11.34
C ASP A 252 10.86 -2.37 -10.97
N ASP A 253 11.63 -1.32 -11.27
CA ASP A 253 13.08 -1.23 -11.00
C ASP A 253 13.43 -1.24 -9.50
N THR A 254 12.44 -1.45 -8.62
CA THR A 254 12.54 -1.25 -7.17
C THR A 254 13.13 -2.43 -6.41
N VAL A 255 13.31 -3.61 -7.03
CA VAL A 255 13.96 -4.76 -6.38
C VAL A 255 14.97 -5.42 -7.32
N LYS A 256 16.14 -4.79 -7.49
CA LYS A 256 17.35 -5.55 -7.83
C LYS A 256 17.86 -6.22 -6.55
N PRO A 257 17.85 -7.56 -6.43
CA PRO A 257 18.53 -8.21 -5.32
C PRO A 257 20.03 -7.89 -5.43
N ASN A 258 20.58 -7.26 -4.39
CA ASN A 258 22.03 -7.08 -4.27
C ASN A 258 22.70 -8.45 -4.49
N PRO A 259 23.67 -8.57 -5.41
CA PRO A 259 24.47 -9.79 -5.50
C PRO A 259 25.18 -9.96 -4.16
N LYS A 260 25.02 -11.14 -3.55
CA LYS A 260 25.71 -11.54 -2.33
C LYS A 260 27.22 -11.23 -2.51
N PRO A 261 27.87 -10.47 -1.60
CA PRO A 261 29.29 -10.24 -1.72
C PRO A 261 29.99 -11.58 -1.51
N ASN A 262 30.60 -12.10 -2.59
CA ASN A 262 31.52 -13.22 -2.51
C ASN A 262 32.65 -12.83 -1.54
N LEU A 263 32.73 -13.57 -0.45
CA LEU A 263 33.81 -13.47 0.52
C LEU A 263 35.08 -14.04 -0.12
N GLN A 264 35.87 -13.18 -0.77
CA GLN A 264 37.28 -13.46 -1.03
C GLN A 264 38.12 -12.31 -0.47
N GLN A 265 38.86 -12.66 0.57
CA GLN A 265 39.85 -11.83 1.23
C GLN A 265 40.85 -11.31 0.20
N THR A 266 41.01 -9.99 0.14
CA THR A 266 42.31 -9.38 -0.12
C THR A 266 42.26 -7.96 0.41
N GLY A 267 43.13 -7.68 1.38
CA GLY A 267 43.12 -6.45 2.13
C GLY A 267 43.47 -5.24 1.28
N ARG A 268 42.76 -4.14 1.52
CA ARG A 268 43.26 -2.77 1.42
C ARG A 268 42.40 -1.88 2.30
N PHE A 269 43.09 -1.21 3.22
CA PHE A 269 42.53 -0.27 4.20
C PHE A 269 41.82 0.89 3.49
N SER A 270 40.61 1.22 3.96
CA SER A 270 40.03 2.56 3.79
C SER A 270 39.40 2.95 5.13
N LEU A 271 40.10 3.83 5.84
CA LEU A 271 39.65 4.48 7.08
C LEU A 271 38.78 5.67 6.69
N SER A 272 37.48 5.45 6.48
CA SER A 272 36.48 6.51 6.49
C SER A 272 35.13 5.91 6.85
N HIS A 273 34.42 6.59 7.76
CA HIS A 273 33.12 6.23 8.35
C HIS A 273 33.16 5.40 9.64
N LEU A 274 33.69 6.03 10.69
CA LEU A 274 33.25 5.78 12.05
C LEU A 274 32.87 7.13 12.70
N PHE A 275 31.67 7.13 13.28
CA PHE A 275 31.07 8.14 14.17
C PHE A 275 30.51 9.44 13.56
N ARG A 276 29.21 9.41 13.24
CA ARG A 276 28.34 10.59 13.42
C ARG A 276 27.23 10.22 14.40
N SER A 277 27.60 10.20 15.68
CA SER A 277 26.68 10.11 16.81
C SER A 277 26.21 11.51 17.21
N ARG A 278 24.90 11.64 17.47
CA ARG A 278 24.29 12.56 18.45
C ARG A 278 24.92 13.96 18.63
N SER A 279 24.93 14.82 17.62
CA SER A 279 25.25 16.25 17.83
C SER A 279 24.34 17.27 17.13
N GLU A 280 23.37 16.85 16.31
CA GLU A 280 22.46 17.80 15.66
C GLU A 280 21.33 18.32 16.58
N LYS A 281 21.19 17.75 17.78
CA LYS A 281 20.30 18.28 18.84
C LYS A 281 20.90 19.47 19.61
N PHE A 282 22.16 19.84 19.37
CA PHE A 282 22.83 20.95 20.07
C PHE A 282 22.83 22.28 19.29
N LEU A 283 22.50 22.27 18.00
CA LEU A 283 22.56 23.48 17.15
C LEU A 283 21.23 24.21 16.97
N TYR A 284 20.10 23.59 17.36
CA TYR A 284 18.81 24.28 17.38
C TYR A 284 18.67 25.29 18.54
N ASN A 285 19.41 25.11 19.63
CA ASN A 285 19.38 26.01 20.79
C ASN A 285 20.24 27.29 20.62
N LEU A 286 20.90 27.50 19.47
CA LEU A 286 21.74 28.67 19.21
C LEU A 286 21.19 29.65 18.16
N GLY A 287 19.96 29.46 17.67
CA GLY A 287 19.24 30.49 16.91
C GLY A 287 19.91 30.96 15.60
N LEU A 288 20.65 30.10 14.90
CA LEU A 288 21.47 30.49 13.74
C LEU A 288 20.96 30.05 12.36
N ILE A 289 19.71 29.61 12.21
CA ILE A 289 19.14 29.33 10.88
C ILE A 289 17.68 29.85 10.84
N SER A 290 17.45 30.84 9.98
CA SER A 290 16.14 31.43 9.71
C SER A 290 15.31 30.55 8.78
N SER A 291 14.09 30.21 9.19
CA SER A 291 13.06 29.60 8.38
C SER A 291 12.56 30.59 7.32
N TYR A 292 12.56 30.21 6.04
CA TYR A 292 11.73 30.88 5.03
C TYR A 292 10.39 30.15 4.93
N SER A 293 9.37 30.80 5.47
CA SER A 293 7.96 30.53 5.20
C SER A 293 7.53 31.48 4.08
N GLU A 294 7.04 30.95 2.97
CA GLU A 294 6.17 31.73 2.07
C GLU A 294 4.78 31.13 2.06
N VAL A 295 3.85 32.00 2.46
CA VAL A 295 2.41 31.86 2.41
C VAL A 295 1.96 32.58 1.14
N ALA A 296 1.30 31.86 0.24
CA ALA A 296 0.18 32.33 -0.58
C ALA A 296 -0.50 31.10 -1.22
#